data_AF-A0A8D3X3N3-F1
#
_entry.id   AF-A0A8D3X3N3-F1
#
_cell.length_a   1.000
_cell.length_b   1.000
_cell.length_c   1.000
_cell.angle_alpha   90.00
_cell.angle_beta   90.00
_cell.angle_gamma   90.00
#
_symmetry.space_group_name_H-M   'P 1'
#
loop_
_entity.id
_entity.type
_entity.pdbx_description
1 polymer ?
#
loop_
_entity_poly.entity_id
_entity_poly.type
_entity_poly.pdbx_seq_one_letter_code
_entity_poly.pdbx_strand_id
1 'polypeptide(L)' 'METLYELVNKVKAGDEEASRRLLKKLEPKINKAVQSFSLHDRDDVKQDLKVKILSAVKTFDFSQTPGLWEFLHQK' A
#
# COMPACT_ATOMS: atom_id res chain seq x y z
N MET A 1 -13.20 -13.51 -1.45
CA MET A 1 -12.08 -12.91 -0.68
C MET A 1 -11.42 -11.90 -1.61
N GLU A 2 -11.42 -10.61 -1.28
CA GLU A 2 -10.86 -9.56 -2.15
C GLU A 2 -9.32 -9.60 -2.13
N THR A 3 -8.70 -9.68 -3.31
CA THR A 3 -7.25 -9.70 -3.49
C THR A 3 -6.65 -8.31 -3.29
N LEU A 4 -5.33 -8.23 -3.04
CA LEU A 4 -4.65 -6.95 -2.94
C LEU A 4 -4.69 -6.17 -4.27
N TYR A 5 -4.64 -6.88 -5.40
CA TYR A 5 -4.72 -6.30 -6.74
C TYR A 5 -6.07 -5.60 -6.97
N GLU A 6 -7.18 -6.31 -6.71
CA GLU A 6 -8.52 -5.75 -6.81
C GLU A 6 -8.71 -4.54 -5.89
N LEU A 7 -8.20 -4.64 -4.65
CA LEU A 7 -8.29 -3.58 -3.66
C LEU A 7 -7.52 -2.32 -4.10
N VAL A 8 -6.32 -2.48 -4.65
CA VAL A 8 -5.53 -1.36 -5.21
C VAL A 8 -6.28 -0.70 -6.37
N ASN A 9 -6.88 -1.47 -7.27
CA ASN A 9 -7.64 -0.91 -8.39
C ASN A 9 -8.87 -0.13 -7.93
N LYS A 10 -9.58 -0.59 -6.89
CA LYS A 10 -10.69 0.17 -6.29
C LYS A 10 -10.24 1.47 -5.63
N VAL A 11 -9.11 1.45 -4.92
CA VAL A 11 -8.51 2.67 -4.35
C VAL A 11 -8.16 3.67 -5.44
N LYS A 12 -7.58 3.22 -6.56
CA LYS A 12 -7.30 4.08 -7.73
C LYS A 12 -8.57 4.66 -8.36
N ALA A 13 -9.66 3.89 -8.36
CA ALA A 13 -10.97 4.34 -8.83
C ALA A 13 -11.68 5.32 -7.87
N GLY A 14 -11.07 5.65 -6.73
CA GLY A 14 -11.62 6.62 -5.77
C GLY A 14 -12.50 6.01 -4.68
N ASP A 15 -12.54 4.68 -4.51
CA ASP A 15 -13.30 4.03 -3.44
C ASP A 15 -12.63 4.28 -2.06
N GLU A 16 -13.27 5.13 -1.24
CA GLU A 16 -12.81 5.44 0.12
C GLU A 16 -12.85 4.23 1.05
N GLU A 17 -13.86 3.37 0.92
CA GLU A 17 -13.97 2.16 1.73
C GLU A 17 -12.88 1.15 1.36
N ALA A 18 -12.53 1.05 0.07
CA ALA A 18 -11.36 0.29 -0.35
C ALA A 18 -10.08 0.85 0.28
N SER A 19 -9.95 2.17 0.41
CA SER A 19 -8.79 2.81 1.05
C SER A 19 -8.70 2.43 2.53
N ARG A 20 -9.83 2.44 3.24
CA ARG A 20 -9.92 1.98 4.64
C ARG A 20 -9.57 0.50 4.79
N ARG A 21 -10.13 -0.37 3.93
CA ARG A 21 -9.83 -1.81 3.93
C ARG A 21 -8.35 -2.09 3.63
N LEU A 22 -7.75 -1.35 2.70
CA LEU A 22 -6.33 -1.47 2.35
C LEU A 22 -5.43 -1.12 3.54
N LEU A 23 -5.67 0.02 4.17
CA LEU A 23 -4.91 0.43 5.35
C LEU A 23 -5.08 -0.55 6.51
N LYS A 24 -6.29 -1.06 6.74
CA LYS A 24 -6.55 -2.09 7.76
C LYS A 24 -5.77 -3.38 7.47
N LYS A 25 -5.70 -3.81 6.19
CA LYS A 25 -4.92 -4.99 5.78
C LYS A 25 -3.41 -4.80 5.99
N LEU A 26 -2.92 -3.57 5.82
CA LEU A 26 -1.51 -3.21 5.99
C LEU A 26 -1.15 -2.82 7.43
N GLU A 27 -2.13 -2.71 8.34
CA GLU A 27 -1.95 -2.27 9.72
C GLU A 27 -0.85 -3.03 10.48
N PRO A 28 -0.73 -4.38 10.38
CA PRO A 28 0.36 -5.09 11.04
C PRO A 28 1.75 -4.64 10.58
N LYS A 29 1.91 -4.31 9.29
CA LYS A 29 3.18 -3.83 8.72
C LYS A 29 3.43 -2.37 9.10
N ILE A 30 2.40 -1.53 9.09
CA ILE A 30 2.46 -0.13 9.51
C ILE A 30 2.88 -0.06 10.99
N ASN A 31 2.21 -0.80 11.87
CA ASN A 31 2.52 -0.82 13.29
C ASN A 31 3.96 -1.30 13.55
N LYS A 32 4.42 -2.33 12.83
CA LYS A 32 5.80 -2.80 12.93
C LYS A 32 6.82 -1.75 12.47
N ALA A 33 6.52 -1.01 11.39
CA ALA A 33 7.42 0.03 10.88
C ALA A 33 7.56 1.23 11.83
N VAL A 34 6.50 1.61 12.55
CA VAL A 34 6.55 2.77 13.46
C VAL A 34 7.14 2.43 14.84
N GLN A 35 7.33 1.15 15.17
CA GLN A 35 7.88 0.73 16.48
C GLN A 35 9.30 1.26 16.76
N SER A 36 10.09 1.53 15.72
CA SER A 36 11.44 2.09 15.88
C SER A 36 11.47 3.58 16.25
N PHE A 37 10.33 4.28 16.19
CA PHE A 37 10.21 5.69 16.52
C PHE A 37 9.87 5.90 18.00
N SER A 38 10.12 7.11 18.50
CA SER A 38 9.78 7.52 19.86
C SER A 38 8.26 7.40 20.09
N LEU A 39 7.84 7.15 21.34
CA LEU A 39 6.40 7.06 21.64
C LEU A 39 5.64 8.32 21.26
N HIS A 40 6.26 9.49 21.41
CA HIS A 40 5.68 10.78 21.09
C HIS A 40 5.44 10.95 19.58
N ASP A 41 6.36 10.47 18.74
CA ASP A 41 6.28 10.69 17.29
C ASP A 41 5.52 9.58 16.55
N ARG A 42 5.24 8.45 17.22
CA ARG A 42 4.65 7.26 16.59
C ARG A 42 3.33 7.52 15.91
N ASP A 43 2.45 8.31 16.50
CA ASP A 43 1.12 8.56 15.94
C ASP A 43 1.20 9.44 14.70
N ASP A 44 2.01 10.50 14.74
CA ASP A 44 2.27 11.38 13.58
C ASP A 44 2.94 10.61 12.44
N VAL A 45 3.99 9.83 12.74
CA VAL A 45 4.67 8.99 11.74
C VAL A 45 3.72 7.93 11.17
N LYS A 46 2.86 7.34 12.00
CA LYS A 46 1.83 6.38 11.54
C LYS A 46 0.86 7.04 10.57
N GLN A 47 0.44 8.28 10.84
CA GLN A 47 -0.46 9.01 9.96
C GLN A 47 0.22 9.37 8.64
N ASP A 48 1.43 9.92 8.69
CA ASP A 48 2.22 10.26 7.49
C ASP A 48 2.47 9.01 6.62
N LEU A 49 2.83 7.88 7.24
CA LEU A 49 3.01 6.62 6.52
C LEU A 49 1.72 6.14 5.83
N LYS A 50 0.55 6.28 6.46
CA LYS A 50 -0.74 5.95 5.83
C LYS A 50 -1.01 6.82 4.60
N VAL A 51 -0.73 8.13 4.68
CA VAL A 51 -0.89 9.06 3.55
C VAL A 51 0.05 8.68 2.41
N LYS A 52 1.32 8.38 2.72
CA LYS A 52 2.32 7.93 1.73
C LYS A 52 1.94 6.63 1.05
N ILE A 53 1.42 5.64 1.81
CA ILE A 53 0.91 4.38 1.25
C ILE A 53 -0.21 4.64 0.26
N LEU A 54 -1.23 5.43 0.63
CA LEU A 54 -2.35 5.72 -0.28
C LEU A 54 -1.89 6.49 -1.53
N SER A 55 -0.94 7.41 -1.36
CA SER A 55 -0.36 8.17 -2.48
C SER A 55 0.37 7.24 -3.45
N ALA A 56 1.22 6.36 -2.93
CA ALA A 56 1.95 5.37 -3.73
C ALA A 56 1.01 4.40 -4.46
N VAL A 57 -0.08 3.99 -3.81
CA VAL A 57 -1.10 3.11 -4.40
C VAL A 57 -1.82 3.79 -5.56
N LYS A 58 -2.16 5.08 -5.43
CA LYS A 58 -2.79 5.86 -6.49
C LYS A 58 -1.89 6.02 -7.71
N THR A 59 -0.58 6.19 -7.51
CA THR A 59 0.39 6.36 -8.60
C THR A 59 1.00 5.06 -9.11
N PHE A 60 0.76 3.94 -8.43
CA PHE A 60 1.31 2.64 -8.83
C PHE A 60 0.82 2.29 -10.25
N ASP A 61 1.69 1.82 -11.12
CA ASP A 61 1.28 1.37 -12.46
C ASP A 61 1.61 -0.12 -12.64
N PHE A 62 0.57 -0.91 -12.88
CA PHE A 62 0.73 -2.35 -13.14
C PHE A 62 1.20 -2.63 -14.57
N SER A 63 1.05 -1.68 -15.50
CA SER A 63 1.44 -1.85 -16.91
C SER A 63 2.95 -2.08 -17.08
N GLN A 64 3.74 -1.55 -16.15
CA GLN A 64 5.20 -1.67 -16.13
C GLN A 64 5.67 -2.96 -15.45
N THR A 65 4.77 -3.78 -14.92
CA THR A 65 5.15 -5.03 -14.26
C THR A 65 5.31 -6.13 -15.31
N PRO A 66 6.52 -6.68 -15.50
CA PRO A 66 6.71 -7.75 -16.47
C PRO A 66 5.91 -9.00 -16.07
N GLY A 67 5.36 -9.69 -17.06
CA GLY A 67 4.85 -11.04 -16.87
C GLY A 67 5.96 -11.99 -16.40
N LEU A 68 5.59 -13.11 -15.78
CA LEU A 68 6.55 -14.08 -15.24
C LEU A 68 7.63 -14.48 -16.27
N TRP A 69 7.21 -14.75 -17.50
CA TRP A 69 8.13 -15.12 -18.57
C TRP A 69 8.98 -13.94 -19.04
N GLU A 70 8.43 -12.74 -19.13
CA GLU A 70 9.20 -11.53 -19.48
C GLU A 70 10.28 -11.24 -18.44
N PHE A 71 9.95 -11.45 -17.16
CA PHE A 71 10.90 -11.33 -16.05
C PHE A 71 12.02 -12.38 -16.12
N LEU A 72 11.68 -13.66 -16.38
CA LEU A 72 12.68 -14.74 -16.46
C LEU A 72 13.60 -14.63 -17.68
N HIS A 73 13.15 -13.95 -18.75
CA HIS A 73 13.91 -13.77 -19.98
C HIS A 73 14.53 -12.37 -20.12
N GLN A 74 14.46 -11.53 -19.08
CA GLN A 74 15.19 -10.27 -19.00
C GLN A 74 16.69 -10.59 -18.85
N LYS A 75 17.41 -10.60 -19.99
CA LYS A 75 18.88 -10.70 -20.05
C LYS A 75 19.56 -9.43 -19.57
#